data_AF-A0A8J8FHT8-F1
#
_entry.id   AF-A0A8J8FHT8-F1
#
_cell.length_a   1.000
_cell.length_b   1.000
_cell.length_c   1.000
_cell.angle_alpha   90.00
_cell.angle_beta   90.00
_cell.angle_gamma   90.00
#
_symmetry.space_group_name_H-M   'P 1'
#
loop_
_entity.id
_entity.type
_entity.pdbx_description
1 polymer ?
#
loop_
_entity_poly.entity_id
_entity_poly.type
_entity_poly.pdbx_seq_one_letter_code
_entity_poly.pdbx_strand_id
1 'polypeptide(L)' 'TQTHPDTKPLGWDNFKVLTASVNLPVYALGGLSQAEKPMAKVLGAQGIAGISTFLKKHKF' A
#
# COMPACT_ATOMS: atom_id res chain seq x y z
N THR A 1 5.13 7.52 5.84
CA THR A 1 5.00 8.12 4.48
C THR A 1 5.60 9.50 4.48
N GLN A 2 5.85 10.16 3.34
CA GLN A 2 6.29 11.58 3.35
C GLN A 2 5.29 12.51 4.07
N THR A 3 4.02 12.11 4.18
CA THR A 3 2.98 12.84 4.92
C THR A 3 2.91 12.50 6.41
N HIS A 4 3.49 11.36 6.82
CA HIS A 4 3.55 10.89 8.22
C HIS A 4 4.90 10.19 8.43
N PRO A 5 5.99 10.94 8.62
CA PRO A 5 7.33 10.38 8.78
C PRO A 5 7.51 9.64 10.11
N ASP A 6 6.81 10.08 11.17
CA ASP A 6 6.97 9.53 12.52
C ASP A 6 6.13 8.28 12.80
N THR A 7 5.30 7.87 11.84
CA THR A 7 4.48 6.67 11.98
C THR A 7 5.28 5.44 11.57
N LYS A 8 5.44 4.49 12.50
CA LYS A 8 6.02 3.18 12.20
C LYS A 8 5.18 2.50 11.12
N PRO A 9 5.75 2.13 9.96
CA PRO A 9 5.00 1.43 8.94
C PRO A 9 4.56 0.05 9.44
N LEU A 10 3.39 -0.40 8.97
CA LEU A 10 2.86 -1.74 9.26
C LEU A 10 3.88 -2.84 8.88
N GLY A 11 4.56 -2.65 7.75
CA GLY A 11 5.50 -3.62 7.19
C GLY A 11 4.79 -4.78 6.47
N TRP A 12 5.51 -5.42 5.54
CA TRP A 12 4.94 -6.47 4.70
C TRP A 12 4.60 -7.76 5.46
N ASP A 13 5.37 -8.11 6.49
CA ASP A 13 5.11 -9.30 7.30
C ASP A 13 3.78 -9.21 8.04
N ASN A 14 3.52 -8.09 8.74
CA ASN A 14 2.24 -7.89 9.43
C ASN A 14 1.09 -7.71 8.43
N PHE A 15 1.34 -7.05 7.30
CA PHE A 15 0.33 -6.91 6.24
C PHE A 15 -0.14 -8.27 5.73
N LYS A 16 0.78 -9.22 5.50
CA LYS A 16 0.48 -10.59 5.10
C LYS A 16 -0.39 -11.33 6.12
N VAL A 17 -0.13 -11.13 7.41
CA VAL A 17 -0.93 -11.75 8.48
C VAL A 17 -2.37 -11.21 8.45
N LEU A 18 -2.54 -9.90 8.25
CA LEU A 18 -3.86 -9.26 8.22
C LEU A 18 -4.66 -9.61 6.97
N THR A 19 -4.04 -9.71 5.80
CA THR A 19 -4.73 -10.10 4.57
C THR A 19 -5.16 -11.57 4.62
N ALA A 20 -4.38 -12.44 5.26
CA ALA A 20 -4.73 -13.85 5.45
C ALA A 20 -5.85 -14.07 6.48
N SER A 21 -6.12 -13.11 7.37
CA SER A 21 -7.13 -13.24 8.42
C SER A 21 -8.53 -12.77 8.02
N VAL A 22 -8.70 -12.21 6.81
CA VAL A 22 -9.98 -11.65 6.34
C VAL A 22 -10.35 -12.18 4.97
N ASN A 23 -11.65 -12.35 4.72
CA ASN A 23 -12.18 -12.73 3.41
C ASN A 23 -12.82 -11.52 2.70
N LEU A 24 -12.12 -10.39 2.68
CA LEU A 24 -12.56 -9.15 2.04
C LEU A 24 -11.46 -8.62 1.11
N PRO A 25 -11.80 -7.86 0.05
CA PRO A 25 -10.79 -7.22 -0.78
C PRO A 25 -9.93 -6.24 0.03
N VAL A 26 -8.62 -6.51 0.13
CA VAL A 26 -7.66 -5.65 0.83
C VAL A 26 -6.80 -4.88 -0.18
N TYR A 27 -6.54 -3.60 0.08
CA TYR A 27 -5.63 -2.77 -0.71
C TYR A 27 -4.51 -2.24 0.18
N ALA A 28 -3.25 -2.44 -0.24
CA ALA A 28 -2.11 -1.90 0.50
C ALA A 28 -2.04 -0.38 0.32
N LEU A 29 -1.87 0.35 1.43
CA LEU A 29 -1.79 1.82 1.46
C LEU A 29 -0.58 2.24 2.27
N GLY A 30 0.17 3.23 1.78
CA GLY A 30 1.27 3.82 2.55
C GLY A 30 2.46 4.25 1.71
N GLY A 31 2.27 5.16 0.77
CA GLY A 31 3.39 5.71 -0.03
C GLY A 31 4.01 4.71 -1.00
N LEU A 32 3.23 3.72 -1.44
CA LEU A 32 3.65 2.68 -2.37
C LEU A 32 3.71 3.22 -3.80
N SER A 33 4.72 2.80 -4.55
CA SER A 33 4.85 2.99 -5.99
C SER A 33 4.05 1.94 -6.78
N GLN A 34 3.82 2.18 -8.08
CA GLN A 34 3.15 1.19 -8.93
C GLN A 34 3.94 -0.13 -9.06
N ALA A 35 5.27 -0.07 -8.91
CA ALA A 35 6.14 -1.24 -8.98
C ALA A 35 5.92 -2.22 -7.81
N GLU A 36 5.32 -1.79 -6.71
CA GLU A 36 5.04 -2.64 -5.54
C GLU A 36 3.71 -3.38 -5.64
N LYS A 37 2.89 -3.10 -6.66
CA LYS A 37 1.62 -3.79 -6.90
C LYS A 37 1.74 -5.32 -6.99
N PRO A 38 2.74 -5.90 -7.69
CA PRO A 38 2.91 -7.35 -7.72
C PRO A 38 3.20 -7.94 -6.33
N MET A 39 4.02 -7.26 -5.53
CA MET A 39 4.32 -7.69 -4.16
C MET A 39 3.05 -7.65 -3.28
N ALA A 40 2.28 -6.57 -3.34
CA ALA A 40 1.01 -6.48 -2.62
C ALA A 40 0.06 -7.64 -2.96
N LYS A 41 -0.02 -8.04 -4.24
CA LYS A 41 -0.82 -9.18 -4.68
C LYS A 41 -0.33 -10.52 -4.12
N VAL A 42 0.98 -10.76 -4.15
CA VAL A 42 1.59 -11.97 -3.55
C VAL A 42 1.25 -12.07 -2.06
N LEU A 43 1.12 -10.94 -1.38
CA LEU A 43 0.79 -10.86 0.04
C LEU A 43 -0.73 -10.80 0.32
N GLY A 44 -1.57 -11.17 -0.64
CA GLY A 44 -3.02 -11.30 -0.43
C GLY A 44 -3.83 -10.03 -0.64
N ALA A 45 -3.23 -8.95 -1.15
CA ALA A 45 -3.96 -7.75 -1.54
C ALA A 45 -4.59 -7.91 -2.93
N GLN A 46 -5.72 -7.25 -3.15
CA GLN A 46 -6.28 -7.05 -4.50
C GLN A 46 -5.44 -6.03 -5.30
N GLY A 47 -4.83 -5.06 -4.61
CA GLY A 47 -4.02 -4.02 -5.23
C GLY A 47 -3.40 -3.04 -4.23
N ILE A 48 -3.04 -1.86 -4.73
CA ILE A 48 -2.47 -0.76 -3.95
C ILE A 48 -3.33 0.50 -4.08
N ALA A 49 -3.31 1.34 -3.05
CA ALA A 49 -3.93 2.66 -3.02
C ALA A 49 -2.87 3.74 -2.76
N GLY A 50 -3.05 4.91 -3.36
CA GLY A 50 -2.12 6.03 -3.18
C GLY A 50 -2.60 7.32 -3.83
N ILE A 51 -2.10 8.45 -3.33
CA ILE A 51 -2.42 9.77 -3.88
C ILE A 51 -1.30 10.18 -4.85
N SER A 52 -0.08 10.38 -4.34
CA SER A 52 1.09 10.81 -5.13
C SER A 52 1.48 9.85 -6.26
N THR A 53 1.18 8.56 -6.10
CA THR A 53 1.51 7.50 -7.07
C THR A 53 0.59 7.52 -8.29
N PHE A 54 -0.63 8.05 -8.16
CA PHE A 54 -1.65 8.04 -9.20
C PHE A 54 -2.06 9.44 -9.67
N LEU A 55 -1.93 10.46 -8.81
CA LEU A 55 -2.16 11.85 -9.18
C LEU A 55 -0.85 12.47 -9.68
N LYS A 56 -0.82 12.88 -10.95
CA LYS A 56 0.24 13.77 -11.44
C LYS A 56 0.06 15.14 -10.79
N LYS A 57 1.07 15.64 -10.08
CA LYS A 57 1.11 17.06 -9.70
C LYS A 57 1.14 17.88 -11.00
N HIS A 58 0.04 18.54 -11.34
CA HIS A 58 0.12 19.66 -12.27
C HIS A 58 0.92 20.75 -11.57
N LYS A 59 2.12 21.03 -12.07
CA LYS A 59 2.82 22.26 -11.75
C LYS A 59 2.12 23.36 -12.55
N PHE A 60 1.49 24.30 -11.86
CA PHE A 60 1.19 25.61 -12.44
C PHE A 60 2.49 26.33 -12.79
#